data_AF-A0A357WU37-F1
#
_entry.id   AF-A0A357WU37-F1
#
_cell.length_a   1.000
_cell.length_b   1.000
_cell.length_c   1.000
_cell.angle_alpha   90.00
_cell.angle_beta   90.00
_cell.angle_gamma   90.00
#
_symmetry.space_group_name_H-M   'P 1'
#
loop_
_entity.id
_entity.type
_entity.pdbx_description
1 polymer ?
#
loop_
_entity_poly.entity_id
_entity_poly.type
_entity_poly.pdbx_seq_one_letter_code
_entity_poly.pdbx_strand_id
1 'polypeptide(L)' 'SCVKSWEENWDILSTFFAYPAEVRRIIYTTNIIEGLNRQFRSITKTKPSFTNDDSLRKMLYLASKKI' A
#
# COMPACT_ATOMS: atom_id res chain seq x y z
N SER A 1 -18.21 8.13 -11.29
CA SER A 1 -18.62 6.72 -11.20
C SER A 1 -17.37 5.88 -11.08
N CYS A 2 -17.40 4.77 -10.33
CA CYS A 2 -16.30 3.82 -10.27
C CYS A 2 -15.86 3.38 -11.68
N VAL A 3 -16.81 3.13 -12.58
CA VAL A 3 -16.55 2.71 -13.97
C VAL A 3 -15.69 3.72 -14.74
N LYS A 4 -15.96 5.02 -14.60
CA LYS A 4 -15.22 6.09 -15.28
C LYS A 4 -13.72 6.07 -14.93
N SER A 5 -13.38 5.86 -13.66
CA SER A 5 -11.97 5.75 -13.23
C SER A 5 -11.28 4.50 -13.79
N TRP A 6 -12.00 3.41 -14.01
CA TRP A 6 -11.46 2.21 -14.66
C TRP A 6 -11.20 2.44 -16.14
N GLU A 7 -12.15 3.07 -16.84
CA GLU A 7 -12.02 3.40 -18.27
C GLU A 7 -10.84 4.36 -18.51
N GLU A 8 -10.72 5.42 -17.70
CA GLU A 8 -9.65 6.42 -17.81
C GLU A 8 -8.25 5.85 -17.55
N ASN A 9 -8.13 4.79 -16.75
CA ASN A 9 -6.85 4.19 -16.36
C ASN A 9 -6.61 2.82 -17.01
N TRP A 10 -7.45 2.42 -17.98
CA TRP A 10 -7.43 1.08 -18.54
C TRP A 10 -6.09 0.72 -19.19
N ASP A 11 -5.44 1.67 -19.84
CA ASP A 11 -4.12 1.47 -20.47
C ASP A 11 -3.06 1.04 -19.46
N ILE A 12 -3.12 1.57 -18.23
CA ILE A 12 -2.21 1.20 -17.15
C ILE A 12 -2.64 -0.14 -16.53
N LEU A 13 -3.94 -0.28 -16.24
CA LEU A 13 -4.47 -1.46 -15.54
C LEU A 13 -4.38 -2.74 -16.36
N SER A 14 -4.54 -2.66 -17.68
CA SER A 14 -4.49 -3.80 -18.60
C SER A 14 -3.11 -4.48 -18.63
N THR A 15 -2.03 -3.77 -18.26
CA THR A 15 -0.68 -4.35 -18.11
C THR A 15 -0.63 -5.49 -17.10
N PHE A 16 -1.57 -5.53 -16.14
CA PHE A 16 -1.74 -6.64 -15.20
C PHE A 16 -1.86 -8.00 -15.92
N PHE A 17 -2.51 -8.03 -17.09
CA PHE A 17 -2.72 -9.27 -17.84
C PHE A 17 -1.47 -9.77 -18.58
N ALA A 18 -0.41 -8.96 -18.67
CA ALA A 18 0.87 -9.39 -19.22
C ALA A 18 1.64 -10.31 -18.26
N TYR A 19 1.29 -10.35 -16.97
CA TYR A 19 1.96 -11.18 -15.98
C TYR A 19 1.45 -12.64 -15.96
N PRO A 20 2.33 -13.62 -15.66
CA PRO A 20 1.94 -15.02 -15.42
C PRO A 20 0.89 -15.16 -14.32
N ALA A 21 0.13 -16.26 -14.33
CA ALA A 21 -0.96 -16.49 -13.39
C ALA A 21 -0.50 -16.47 -11.91
N GLU A 22 0.69 -16.99 -11.64
CA GLU A 22 1.30 -17.04 -10.31
C GLU A 22 1.58 -15.62 -9.77
N VAL A 23 2.04 -14.73 -10.65
CA VAL A 23 2.34 -13.33 -10.33
C VAL A 23 1.05 -12.53 -10.16
N ARG A 24 0.07 -12.73 -11.05
CA ARG A 24 -1.25 -12.10 -10.94
C ARG A 24 -1.93 -12.43 -9.63
N ARG A 25 -1.81 -13.68 -9.13
CA ARG A 25 -2.32 -14.07 -7.82
C ARG A 25 -1.71 -13.23 -6.69
N ILE A 26 -0.40 -13.00 -6.73
CA ILE A 26 0.30 -12.18 -5.71
C ILE A 26 -0.14 -10.71 -5.80
N ILE A 27 -0.24 -10.16 -7.02
CA ILE A 27 -0.64 -8.76 -7.23
C ILE A 27 -2.10 -8.54 -6.80
N TYR A 28 -3.00 -9.46 -7.15
CA TYR A 28 -4.42 -9.35 -6.79
C TYR A 28 -4.67 -9.52 -5.29
N THR A 29 -3.78 -10.20 -4.57
CA THR A 29 -3.88 -10.26 -3.10
C THR A 29 -3.46 -8.93 -2.49
N THR A 30 -4.44 -8.14 -2.06
CA THR A 30 -4.20 -6.87 -1.35
C THR A 30 -3.69 -7.06 0.08
N ASN A 31 -3.78 -8.29 0.62
CA ASN A 31 -3.42 -8.67 2.00
C ASN A 31 -2.06 -8.15 2.47
N ILE A 32 -1.03 -8.15 1.61
CA ILE A 32 0.32 -7.72 2.00
C ILE A 32 0.36 -6.20 2.18
N ILE A 33 -0.16 -5.44 1.21
CA ILE A 33 -0.15 -3.97 1.23
C ILE A 33 -1.12 -3.45 2.29
N GLU A 34 -2.32 -4.02 2.39
CA GLU A 34 -3.31 -3.68 3.41
C GLU A 34 -2.82 -4.03 4.81
N GLY A 35 -2.16 -5.19 4.97
CA GLY A 35 -1.54 -5.60 6.22
C GLY A 35 -0.48 -4.60 6.68
N LEU A 36 0.42 -4.19 5.79
CA LEU A 36 1.43 -3.16 6.07
C LEU A 36 0.78 -1.82 6.47
N ASN A 37 -0.18 -1.34 5.67
CA ASN A 37 -0.89 -0.09 5.93
C ASN A 37 -1.65 -0.11 7.26
N ARG A 38 -2.26 -1.24 7.62
CA ARG A 38 -2.94 -1.44 8.90
C ARG A 38 -1.97 -1.29 10.07
N GLN A 39 -0.77 -1.89 9.97
CA GLN A 39 0.25 -1.79 11.01
C GLN A 39 0.76 -0.35 11.15
N PHE A 40 1.06 0.33 10.04
CA PHE A 40 1.47 1.73 10.06
C PHE A 40 0.40 2.63 10.68
N ARG A 41 -0.88 2.46 10.30
CA ARG A 41 -2.00 3.18 10.93
C ARG A 41 -2.11 2.91 12.42
N SER A 42 -1.89 1.67 12.86
CA SER A 42 -1.95 1.32 14.29
C SER A 42 -0.89 2.05 15.10
N ILE A 43 0.33 2.18 14.56
CA ILE A 43 1.47 2.81 15.25
C ILE A 43 1.37 4.33 15.23
N THR A 44 0.85 4.92 14.15
CA THR A 44 0.65 6.37 14.06
C THR A 44 -0.59 6.85 14.80
N LYS A 45 -1.59 5.98 15.05
CA LYS A 45 -2.83 6.33 15.77
C LYS A 45 -2.59 6.99 17.13
N THR A 46 -1.55 6.60 17.86
CA THR A 46 -1.25 7.15 19.20
C THR A 46 -0.44 8.44 19.15
N LYS A 47 0.01 8.88 17.97
CA LYS A 47 0.86 10.08 17.80
C LYS A 47 0.20 11.05 16.81
N PRO A 48 -0.55 12.06 17.31
CA PRO A 48 -1.33 12.96 16.46
C PRO A 48 -0.49 13.94 15.63
N SER A 49 0.77 14.17 16.01
CA SER A 49 1.67 15.04 15.25
C SER A 49 3.13 14.59 15.37
N PHE A 50 3.90 14.88 14.33
CA PHE A 50 5.32 14.60 14.21
C PHE A 50 6.08 15.92 14.10
N THR A 51 7.26 15.98 14.70
CA THR A 51 8.08 17.22 14.75
C THR A 51 8.64 17.59 13.38
N ASN A 52 8.89 16.59 12.54
CA ASN A 52 9.32 16.73 11.14
C ASN A 52 9.12 15.38 10.39
N ASP A 53 9.25 15.41 9.07
CA ASP A 53 9.10 14.23 8.20
C ASP A 53 10.08 13.10 8.56
N ASP A 54 11.30 13.44 8.97
CA ASP A 54 12.32 12.44 9.32
C ASP A 54 11.95 11.66 10.58
N SER A 55 11.27 12.30 11.54
CA SER A 55 10.77 11.62 12.74
C SER A 55 9.68 10.60 12.41
N LEU A 56 8.81 10.91 11.43
CA LEU A 56 7.81 9.98 10.91
C LEU A 56 8.49 8.83 10.16
N ARG A 57 9.42 9.14 9.25
CA ARG A 57 10.18 8.12 8.49
C ARG A 57 10.92 7.15 9.40
N LYS A 58 11.62 7.66 10.42
CA LYS A 58 12.31 6.81 11.42
C LYS A 58 11.33 5.90 12.14
N MET A 59 10.16 6.40 12.54
CA MET A 59 9.13 5.58 13.18
C MET A 59 8.60 4.48 12.25
N LEU A 60 8.28 4.81 11.00
CA LEU A 60 7.80 3.83 10.01
C LEU A 60 8.87 2.78 9.68
N TYR A 61 10.15 3.17 9.63
CA TYR A 61 11.26 2.23 9.45
C TYR A 61 11.44 1.29 10.65
N LEU A 62 11.33 1.81 11.88
CA LEU A 62 11.38 0.96 13.07
C LEU A 62 10.15 0.04 13.17
N ALA A 63 9.00 0.50 12.69
CA ALA A 63 7.80 -0.31 12.57
C ALA A 63 7.99 -1.44 11.56
N SER A 64 8.49 -1.15 10.36
CA SER A 64 8.69 -2.15 9.31
C SER A 64 9.70 -3.23 9.70
N LYS A 65 10.69 -2.91 10.55
CA LYS A 65 11.62 -3.90 11.13
C LYS A 65 10.99 -4.87 12.12
N LYS A 66 9.80 -4.56 12.66
CA LYS A 66 9.08 -5.39 13.61
C LYS A 66 7.99 -6.25 12.96
N ILE A 67 7.84 -6.13 11.63
CA ILE A 67 6.98 -6.96 10.77
C ILE A 67 7.79 -8.19 10.37
#